data_AF-A0A2T3KM44-F1
#
_entry.id   AF-A0A2T3KM44-F1
#
_cell.length_a   1.000
_cell.length_b   1.000
_cell.length_c   1.000
_cell.angle_alpha   90.00
_cell.angle_beta   90.00
_cell.angle_gamma   90.00
#
_symmetry.space_group_name_H-M   'P 1'
#
loop_
_entity.id
_entity.type
_entity.pdbx_description
1 polymer ?
#
loop_
_entity_poly.entity_id
_entity_poly.type
_entity_poly.pdbx_seq_one_letter_code
_entity_poly.pdbx_strand_id
1 'polypeptide(L)'
;MISGKKIKDFKFRFKIIFVCYLISFAFVIPVYYLESSSPDGNITTYQDALFFWFGTLSTIGYGNLTANNPVSQLLIVIAFLLTRGAVFVTIGIATYKVMGNRTKESLSAEDRMLGIENELKNFRSVIMDCQRDHNVELKRARERRMKSGTINISSVASLRDIVRSPVSSKMALVCDFLLDDIYCENADLWSSLKHEAVENGVYSISFNGGVGVVL
;
A
#
# COMPACT_ATOMS: atom_id res chain seq x y z
N MET A 1 -22.67 21.62 -6.98
CA MET A 1 -23.80 22.22 -6.21
C MET A 1 -23.34 22.48 -4.78
N ILE A 2 -23.01 23.72 -4.41
CA ILE A 2 -22.57 24.05 -3.04
C ILE A 2 -23.78 23.93 -2.12
N SER A 3 -23.80 22.90 -1.27
CA SER A 3 -24.90 22.65 -0.32
C SER A 3 -25.19 23.91 0.52
N GLY A 4 -26.44 24.38 0.51
CA GLY A 4 -26.85 25.60 1.22
C GLY A 4 -26.54 25.61 2.73
N LYS A 5 -26.28 24.43 3.31
CA LYS A 5 -25.79 24.28 4.69
C LYS A 5 -24.40 24.90 4.89
N LYS A 6 -23.48 24.74 3.93
CA LYS A 6 -22.10 25.32 4.01
C LYS A 6 -22.13 26.85 4.04
N ILE A 7 -23.05 27.47 3.30
CA ILE A 7 -23.20 28.93 3.24
C ILE A 7 -23.72 29.47 4.58
N LYS A 8 -24.66 28.78 5.23
CA LYS A 8 -25.18 29.19 6.55
C LYS A 8 -24.09 29.10 7.64
N ASP A 9 -23.32 28.01 7.67
CA ASP A 9 -22.20 27.84 8.61
C ASP A 9 -21.12 28.91 8.42
N PHE A 10 -20.80 29.25 7.16
CA PHE A 10 -19.83 30.30 6.85
C PHE A 10 -20.32 31.68 7.32
N LYS A 11 -21.58 32.03 7.03
CA LYS A 11 -22.19 33.29 7.48
C LYS A 11 -22.20 33.42 9.00
N PHE A 12 -22.47 32.32 9.71
CA PHE A 12 -22.45 32.31 11.18
C PHE A 12 -21.06 32.59 11.74
N ARG A 13 -20.01 31.94 11.21
CA ARG A 13 -18.62 32.19 11.63
C ARG A 13 -18.17 33.62 11.37
N PHE A 14 -18.51 34.14 10.19
CA PHE A 14 -18.21 35.53 9.84
C PHE A 14 -18.88 36.52 10.79
N LYS A 15 -20.15 36.26 11.19
CA LYS A 15 -20.85 37.06 12.19
C LYS A 15 -20.12 37.05 13.54
N ILE A 16 -19.64 35.90 14.01
CA ILE A 16 -18.87 35.81 15.26
C ILE A 16 -17.62 36.69 15.19
N ILE A 17 -16.82 36.54 14.14
CA ILE A 17 -15.60 37.33 13.95
C ILE A 17 -15.95 38.82 13.92
N PHE A 18 -16.96 39.21 13.15
CA PHE A 18 -17.41 40.60 13.05
C PHE A 18 -17.83 41.17 14.40
N VAL A 19 -18.60 40.42 15.19
CA VAL A 19 -19.00 40.81 16.55
C VAL A 19 -17.78 40.95 17.48
N CYS A 20 -16.82 40.02 17.42
CA CYS A 20 -15.57 40.12 18.18
C CYS A 20 -14.78 41.39 17.82
N TYR A 21 -14.69 41.74 16.53
CA TYR A 21 -14.08 42.99 16.10
C TYR A 21 -14.84 44.21 16.63
N LEU A 22 -16.18 44.24 16.52
CA LEU A 22 -16.99 45.33 17.07
C LEU A 22 -16.80 45.51 18.58
N ILE A 23 -16.79 44.41 19.34
CA ILE A 23 -16.53 44.44 20.79
C ILE A 23 -15.12 44.98 21.06
N SER A 24 -14.12 44.58 20.27
CA SER A 24 -12.77 45.11 20.43
C SER A 24 -12.70 46.63 20.21
N PHE A 25 -13.47 47.21 19.28
CA PHE A 25 -13.51 48.65 19.10
C PHE A 25 -14.05 49.42 20.32
N ALA A 26 -14.84 48.78 21.20
CA ALA A 26 -15.26 49.41 22.45
C ALA A 26 -14.08 49.70 23.40
N PHE A 27 -12.96 48.99 23.26
CA PHE A 27 -11.74 49.19 24.07
C PHE A 27 -10.93 50.42 23.67
N VAL A 28 -11.22 51.05 22.52
CA VAL A 28 -10.56 52.31 22.11
C VAL A 28 -10.79 53.41 23.15
N ILE A 29 -12.02 53.50 23.66
CA ILE A 29 -12.44 54.55 24.60
C ILE A 29 -11.65 54.47 25.92
N PRO A 30 -11.62 53.35 26.66
CA PRO A 30 -10.84 53.27 27.89
C PRO A 30 -9.34 53.40 27.65
N VAL A 31 -8.80 52.89 26.53
CA VAL A 31 -7.38 53.08 26.18
C VAL A 31 -7.05 54.56 25.98
N TYR A 32 -7.91 55.30 25.26
CA TYR A 32 -7.77 56.74 25.10
C TYR A 32 -7.73 57.47 26.46
N TYR A 33 -8.67 57.21 27.36
CA TYR A 33 -8.72 57.87 28.67
C TYR A 33 -7.51 57.54 29.56
N LEU A 34 -7.05 56.28 29.54
CA LEU A 34 -5.91 55.83 30.33
C LEU A 34 -4.58 56.40 29.83
N GLU A 35 -4.43 56.55 28.51
CA GLU A 35 -3.21 57.09 27.90
C GLU A 35 -3.18 58.63 27.93
N SER A 36 -4.29 59.30 27.65
CA SER A 36 -4.36 60.78 27.72
C SER A 36 -4.17 61.33 29.14
N SER A 37 -4.40 60.50 30.16
CA SER A 37 -4.16 60.86 31.57
C SER A 37 -2.75 60.48 32.06
N SER A 38 -1.96 59.79 31.25
CA SER A 38 -0.61 59.35 31.61
C SER A 38 0.41 60.45 31.29
N PRO A 39 1.35 60.78 32.20
CA PRO A 39 2.37 61.80 31.94
C PRO A 39 3.29 61.44 30.77
N ASP A 40 3.48 60.15 30.51
CA ASP A 40 4.31 59.62 29.43
C ASP A 40 3.48 59.17 28.21
N GLY A 41 2.19 59.48 28.17
CA GLY A 41 1.28 59.00 27.12
C GLY A 41 1.45 59.76 25.79
N ASN A 42 1.73 59.03 24.71
CA ASN A 42 1.81 59.61 23.36
C ASN A 42 0.46 59.63 22.61
N ILE A 43 -0.58 59.03 23.19
CA ILE A 43 -1.94 59.00 22.64
C ILE A 43 -2.74 60.11 23.32
N THR A 44 -2.77 61.28 22.71
CA THR A 44 -3.36 62.49 23.31
C THR A 44 -4.75 62.80 22.78
N THR A 45 -5.06 62.42 21.55
CA THR A 45 -6.37 62.62 20.93
C THR A 45 -7.11 61.31 20.70
N TYR A 46 -8.44 61.39 20.56
CA TYR A 46 -9.25 60.23 20.19
C TYR A 46 -8.88 59.68 18.80
N GLN A 47 -8.44 60.56 17.89
CA GLN A 47 -7.99 60.16 16.55
C GLN A 47 -6.71 59.33 16.62
N ASP A 48 -5.76 59.71 17.50
CA ASP A 48 -4.55 58.94 17.76
C ASP A 48 -4.89 57.56 18.30
N ALA A 49 -5.84 57.49 19.24
CA ALA A 49 -6.27 56.22 19.82
C ALA A 49 -6.91 55.30 18.77
N LEU A 50 -7.74 55.84 17.86
CA LEU A 50 -8.29 55.08 16.74
C LEU A 50 -7.20 54.60 15.78
N PHE A 51 -6.28 55.48 15.39
CA PHE A 51 -5.17 55.13 14.49
C PHE A 51 -4.29 54.02 15.09
N PHE A 52 -3.91 54.18 16.36
CA PHE A 52 -3.19 53.19 17.13
C PHE A 52 -3.95 51.85 17.18
N TRP A 53 -5.25 51.89 17.46
CA TRP A 53 -6.08 50.69 17.55
C TRP A 53 -6.20 49.95 16.22
N PHE A 54 -6.43 50.68 15.11
CA PHE A 54 -6.44 50.11 13.77
C PHE A 54 -5.09 49.49 13.41
N GLY A 55 -3.98 50.19 13.67
CA GLY A 55 -2.62 49.67 13.43
C GLY A 55 -2.33 48.40 14.25
N THR A 56 -2.80 48.36 15.49
CA THR A 56 -2.61 47.21 16.40
C THR A 56 -3.47 46.02 15.99
N LEU A 57 -4.77 46.22 15.78
CA LEU A 57 -5.70 45.15 15.38
C LEU A 57 -5.37 44.57 14.00
N SER A 58 -4.94 45.41 13.06
CA SER A 58 -4.49 44.98 11.73
C SER A 58 -3.12 44.31 11.75
N THR A 59 -2.44 44.22 12.91
CA THR A 59 -1.08 43.70 13.06
C THR A 59 -0.03 44.44 12.23
N ILE A 60 -0.31 45.67 11.81
CA ILE A 60 0.67 46.51 11.12
C ILE A 60 1.69 47.05 12.12
N GLY A 61 1.21 47.55 13.27
CA GLY A 61 2.06 47.99 14.37
C GLY A 61 3.07 49.07 14.00
N TYR A 62 2.61 50.23 13.52
CA TYR A 62 3.48 51.32 13.05
C TYR A 62 4.52 51.82 14.08
N GLY A 63 4.26 51.63 15.38
CA GLY A 63 5.20 51.96 16.47
C GLY A 63 5.36 53.46 16.76
N ASN A 64 4.70 54.33 16.00
CA ASN A 64 4.69 55.78 16.23
C ASN A 64 3.84 56.19 17.44
N LEU A 65 2.80 55.41 17.74
CA LEU A 65 1.98 55.54 18.94
C LEU A 65 2.10 54.25 19.74
N THR A 66 2.31 54.36 21.04
CA THR A 66 2.45 53.23 21.95
C THR A 66 1.66 53.48 23.24
N ALA A 67 1.13 52.41 23.80
CA ALA A 67 0.46 52.43 25.08
C ALA A 67 1.49 52.23 26.20
N ASN A 68 1.66 53.24 27.05
CA ASN A 68 2.67 53.24 28.11
C ASN A 68 2.05 52.89 29.48
N ASN A 69 0.72 52.97 29.62
CA ASN A 69 0.03 52.60 30.84
C ASN A 69 -0.10 51.07 30.96
N PRO A 70 0.28 50.44 32.09
CA PRO A 70 0.12 48.99 32.27
C PRO A 70 -1.31 48.48 32.09
N VAL A 71 -2.31 49.29 32.46
CA VAL A 71 -3.73 48.93 32.34
C VAL A 71 -4.17 48.95 30.88
N SER A 72 -3.76 49.93 30.09
CA SER A 72 -4.09 50.00 28.66
C SER A 72 -3.41 48.87 27.89
N GLN A 73 -2.17 48.51 28.24
CA GLN A 73 -1.46 47.36 27.68
C GLN A 73 -2.23 46.05 27.93
N LEU A 74 -2.75 45.84 29.15
CA LEU A 74 -3.59 44.69 29.45
C LEU A 74 -4.87 44.67 28.60
N LEU A 75 -5.54 45.81 28.44
CA LEU A 75 -6.74 45.92 27.59
C LEU A 75 -6.45 45.57 26.13
N ILE A 76 -5.30 46.02 25.60
CA ILE A 76 -4.86 45.70 24.25
C ILE A 76 -4.61 44.20 24.10
N VAL A 77 -3.94 43.58 25.07
CA VAL A 77 -3.70 42.11 25.07
C VAL A 77 -5.03 41.35 25.08
N ILE A 78 -5.99 41.75 25.90
CA ILE A 78 -7.32 41.12 25.95
C ILE A 78 -8.03 41.25 24.60
N ALA A 79 -8.05 42.45 24.01
CA ALA A 79 -8.67 42.68 22.71
C ALA A 79 -7.97 41.90 21.59
N PHE A 80 -6.65 41.78 21.64
CA PHE A 80 -5.87 40.99 20.70
C PHE A 80 -6.19 39.50 20.82
N LEU A 81 -6.24 38.95 22.04
CA LEU A 81 -6.62 37.56 22.28
C LEU A 81 -8.06 37.29 21.82
N LEU A 82 -8.98 38.22 22.04
CA LEU A 82 -10.37 38.07 21.63
C LEU A 82 -10.52 38.03 20.11
N THR A 83 -9.88 38.97 19.39
CA THR A 83 -9.97 39.05 17.93
C THR A 83 -9.19 37.93 17.25
N ARG A 84 -7.92 37.74 17.61
CA ARG A 84 -7.06 36.70 17.02
C ARG A 84 -7.44 35.31 17.46
N GLY A 85 -7.81 35.12 18.72
CA GLY A 85 -8.34 33.85 19.21
C GLY A 85 -9.57 33.41 18.42
N ALA A 86 -10.53 34.31 18.17
CA ALA A 86 -11.69 34.00 17.33
C ALA A 86 -11.29 33.57 15.91
N VAL A 87 -10.33 34.28 15.28
CA VAL A 87 -9.82 33.91 13.95
C VAL A 87 -9.15 32.53 13.98
N PHE A 88 -8.23 32.27 14.92
CA PHE A 88 -7.57 30.98 15.04
C PHE A 88 -8.54 29.83 15.28
N VAL A 89 -9.54 30.02 16.14
CA VAL A 89 -10.58 29.01 16.38
C VAL A 89 -11.37 28.73 15.10
N THR A 90 -11.78 29.76 14.35
CA THR A 90 -12.54 29.53 13.10
C THR A 90 -11.73 28.83 12.02
N ILE A 91 -10.45 29.17 11.89
CA ILE A 91 -9.50 28.49 10.99
C ILE A 91 -9.29 27.05 11.46
N GLY A 92 -9.02 26.83 12.74
CA GLY A 92 -8.81 25.49 13.31
C GLY A 92 -9.98 24.57 13.06
N ILE A 93 -11.22 25.04 13.25
CA ILE A 93 -12.43 24.25 12.95
C ILE A 93 -12.57 24.00 11.44
N ALA A 94 -12.21 24.97 10.58
CA ALA A 94 -12.23 24.78 9.13
C ALA A 94 -11.21 23.71 8.70
N THR A 95 -9.97 23.81 9.19
CA THR A 95 -8.89 22.87 8.93
C THR A 95 -9.24 21.47 9.43
N TYR A 96 -9.75 21.35 10.66
CA TYR A 96 -10.17 20.06 11.22
C TYR A 96 -11.26 19.40 10.37
N LYS A 97 -12.25 20.16 9.89
CA LYS A 97 -13.30 19.60 9.01
C LYS A 97 -12.75 19.19 7.64
N VAL A 98 -11.84 19.97 7.06
CA VAL A 98 -11.26 19.65 5.74
C VAL A 98 -10.32 18.45 5.83
N MET A 99 -9.43 18.42 6.82
CA MET A 99 -8.49 17.31 7.02
C MET A 99 -9.21 16.07 7.52
N GLY A 100 -10.10 16.18 8.51
CA GLY A 100 -10.83 15.03 9.05
C GLY A 100 -11.71 14.32 8.02
N ASN A 101 -12.27 15.05 7.05
CA ASN A 101 -12.99 14.42 5.94
C ASN A 101 -12.05 13.67 4.98
N ARG A 102 -10.85 14.21 4.71
CA ARG A 102 -9.84 13.52 3.90
C ARG A 102 -9.28 12.28 4.59
N THR A 103 -9.07 12.34 5.90
CA THR A 103 -8.57 11.21 6.70
C THR A 103 -9.57 10.07 6.76
N LYS A 104 -10.88 10.37 6.79
CA LYS A 104 -11.92 9.32 6.71
C LYS A 104 -11.94 8.62 5.34
N GLU A 105 -11.74 9.35 4.26
CA GLU A 105 -11.65 8.76 2.93
C GLU A 105 -10.37 7.92 2.77
N SER A 106 -9.23 8.39 3.30
CA SER A 106 -7.97 7.64 3.24
C SER A 106 -8.01 6.37 4.10
N LEU A 107 -8.52 6.44 5.33
CA LEU A 107 -8.72 5.27 6.20
C LEU A 107 -9.65 4.25 5.54
N SER A 108 -10.75 4.71 4.94
CA SER A 108 -11.67 3.81 4.23
C SER A 108 -11.03 3.15 3.00
N ALA A 109 -10.10 3.81 2.32
CA ALA A 109 -9.38 3.20 1.20
C ALA A 109 -8.35 2.16 1.68
N GLU A 110 -7.66 2.44 2.77
CA GLU A 110 -6.68 1.54 3.39
C GLU A 110 -7.34 0.27 3.94
N ASP A 111 -8.46 0.39 4.63
CA ASP A 111 -9.27 -0.74 5.10
C ASP A 111 -9.73 -1.64 3.93
N ARG A 112 -10.10 -1.02 2.80
CA ARG A 112 -10.48 -1.76 1.58
C ARG A 112 -9.27 -2.45 0.93
N MET A 113 -8.09 -1.83 0.93
CA MET A 113 -6.87 -2.48 0.46
C MET A 113 -6.48 -3.67 1.33
N LEU A 114 -6.58 -3.54 2.66
CA LEU A 114 -6.34 -4.66 3.58
C LEU A 114 -7.31 -5.81 3.36
N GLY A 115 -8.58 -5.52 3.08
CA GLY A 115 -9.56 -6.52 2.68
C GLY A 115 -9.14 -7.28 1.42
N ILE A 116 -8.76 -6.55 0.37
CA ILE A 116 -8.30 -7.14 -0.90
C ILE A 116 -7.01 -7.96 -0.71
N GLU A 117 -6.07 -7.49 0.11
CA GLU A 117 -4.83 -8.22 0.38
C GLU A 117 -5.10 -9.56 1.07
N ASN A 118 -6.06 -9.60 2.01
CA ASN A 118 -6.48 -10.84 2.65
C ASN A 118 -7.16 -11.79 1.66
N GLU A 119 -8.02 -11.28 0.77
CA GLU A 119 -8.62 -12.11 -0.30
C GLU A 119 -7.56 -12.67 -1.25
N LEU A 120 -6.57 -11.87 -1.64
CA LEU A 120 -5.45 -12.33 -2.48
C LEU A 120 -4.59 -13.40 -1.79
N LYS A 121 -4.35 -13.26 -0.48
CA LYS A 121 -3.64 -14.29 0.30
C LYS A 121 -4.43 -15.60 0.33
N ASN A 122 -5.75 -15.53 0.49
CA ASN A 122 -6.62 -16.70 0.44
C ASN A 122 -6.65 -17.35 -0.96
N PHE A 123 -6.71 -16.58 -2.04
CA PHE A 123 -6.62 -17.16 -3.38
C PHE A 123 -5.26 -17.83 -3.63
N ARG A 124 -4.18 -17.23 -3.15
CA ARG A 124 -2.84 -17.79 -3.28
C ARG A 124 -2.72 -19.14 -2.56
N SER A 125 -3.31 -19.30 -1.37
CA SER A 125 -3.31 -20.59 -0.68
C SER A 125 -4.10 -21.65 -1.44
N VAL A 126 -5.29 -21.32 -1.94
CA VAL A 126 -6.12 -22.24 -2.74
C VAL A 126 -5.40 -22.71 -4.01
N ILE A 127 -4.69 -21.82 -4.71
CA ILE A 127 -3.91 -22.19 -5.90
C ILE A 127 -2.78 -23.15 -5.54
N MET A 128 -2.06 -22.91 -4.43
CA MET A 128 -0.99 -23.80 -3.97
C MET A 128 -1.52 -25.20 -3.63
N ASP A 129 -2.68 -25.29 -2.96
CA ASP A 129 -3.31 -26.57 -2.64
C ASP A 129 -3.74 -27.31 -3.91
N CYS A 130 -4.35 -26.61 -4.87
CA CYS A 130 -4.75 -27.20 -6.15
C CYS A 130 -3.55 -27.70 -6.97
N GLN A 131 -2.44 -26.94 -7.02
CA GLN A 131 -1.20 -27.38 -7.67
C GLN A 131 -0.58 -28.61 -6.99
N ARG A 132 -0.61 -28.64 -5.66
CA ARG A 132 -0.14 -29.78 -4.88
C ARG A 132 -0.95 -31.04 -5.21
N ASP A 133 -2.27 -30.94 -5.24
CA ASP A 133 -3.15 -32.07 -5.55
C ASP A 133 -2.95 -32.56 -6.99
N HIS A 134 -2.83 -31.65 -7.96
CA HIS A 134 -2.55 -32.00 -9.35
C HIS A 134 -1.23 -32.77 -9.50
N ASN A 135 -0.17 -32.35 -8.79
CA ASN A 135 1.12 -33.05 -8.81
C ASN A 135 1.04 -34.45 -8.18
N VAL A 136 0.23 -34.63 -7.13
CA VAL A 136 -0.02 -35.93 -6.52
C VAL A 136 -0.77 -36.85 -7.50
N GLU A 137 -1.78 -36.33 -8.20
CA GLU A 137 -2.50 -37.09 -9.21
C GLU A 137 -1.62 -37.50 -10.39
N LEU A 138 -0.78 -36.59 -10.89
CA LEU A 138 0.20 -36.90 -11.94
C LEU A 138 1.16 -38.01 -11.50
N LYS A 139 1.65 -37.97 -10.27
CA LYS A 139 2.52 -39.02 -9.72
C LYS A 139 1.80 -40.37 -9.65
N ARG A 140 0.56 -40.39 -9.14
CA ARG A 140 -0.27 -41.61 -9.09
C ARG A 140 -0.57 -42.16 -10.49
N ALA A 141 -0.84 -41.28 -11.46
CA ALA A 141 -1.08 -41.68 -12.85
C ALA A 141 0.17 -42.29 -13.50
N ARG A 142 1.36 -41.74 -13.23
CA ARG A 142 2.64 -42.33 -13.67
C ARG A 142 2.90 -43.69 -13.03
N GLU A 143 2.68 -43.83 -11.72
CA GLU A 143 2.82 -45.12 -11.02
C GLU A 143 1.86 -46.19 -11.56
N ARG A 144 0.61 -45.82 -11.89
CA ARG A 144 -0.34 -46.74 -12.55
C ARG A 144 0.13 -47.18 -13.93
N ARG A 145 0.76 -46.28 -14.71
CA ARG A 145 1.34 -46.63 -16.02
C ARG A 145 2.54 -47.56 -15.89
N MET A 146 3.44 -47.33 -14.93
CA MET A 146 4.60 -48.20 -14.72
C MET A 146 4.23 -49.63 -14.29
N LYS A 147 3.16 -49.81 -13.52
CA LYS A 147 2.68 -51.15 -13.12
C LYS A 147 2.09 -51.97 -14.28
N SER A 148 1.89 -51.37 -15.46
CA SER A 148 1.18 -52.01 -16.58
C SER A 148 2.03 -52.96 -17.45
N GLY A 149 3.28 -53.25 -17.11
CA GLY A 149 4.02 -54.32 -17.77
C GLY A 149 5.53 -54.12 -17.71
N THR A 150 6.17 -54.87 -16.84
CA THR A 150 7.60 -55.16 -16.94
C THR A 150 7.78 -56.31 -17.92
N ILE A 151 8.40 -56.04 -19.07
CA ILE A 151 8.82 -57.10 -19.99
C ILE A 151 10.29 -57.35 -19.70
N ASN A 152 10.60 -58.57 -19.26
CA ASN A 152 11.97 -59.02 -19.10
C ASN A 152 12.55 -59.32 -20.48
N ILE A 153 13.65 -58.65 -20.81
CA ILE A 153 14.31 -58.79 -22.11
C ILE A 153 15.66 -59.45 -21.88
N SER A 154 15.85 -60.64 -22.47
CA SER A 154 17.06 -61.46 -22.32
C SER A 154 18.10 -61.29 -23.44
N SER A 155 17.77 -60.57 -24.51
CA SER A 155 18.69 -60.34 -25.64
C SER A 155 18.60 -58.92 -26.23
N VAL A 156 19.72 -58.43 -26.75
CA VAL A 156 19.82 -57.10 -27.39
C VAL A 156 18.94 -57.00 -28.65
N ALA A 157 18.79 -58.10 -29.40
CA ALA A 157 17.93 -58.14 -30.58
C ALA A 157 16.45 -57.93 -30.21
N SER A 158 15.98 -58.61 -29.15
CA SER A 158 14.62 -58.44 -28.64
C SER A 158 14.38 -57.04 -28.07
N LEU A 159 15.41 -56.38 -27.51
CA LEU A 159 15.30 -55.00 -27.03
C LEU A 159 14.99 -54.04 -28.17
N ARG A 160 15.71 -54.15 -29.30
CA ARG A 160 15.48 -53.31 -30.48
C ARG A 160 14.07 -53.51 -31.05
N ASP A 161 13.61 -54.76 -31.15
CA ASP A 161 12.27 -55.06 -31.66
C ASP A 161 11.16 -54.51 -30.75
N ILE A 162 11.37 -54.57 -29.43
CA ILE A 162 10.45 -54.00 -28.46
C ILE A 162 10.46 -52.48 -28.52
N VAL A 163 11.62 -51.83 -28.60
CA VAL A 163 11.72 -50.35 -28.71
C VAL A 163 10.96 -49.83 -29.93
N ARG A 164 11.03 -50.55 -31.07
CA ARG A 164 10.32 -50.22 -32.31
C ARG A 164 8.81 -50.50 -32.27
N SER A 165 8.35 -51.29 -31.30
CA SER A 165 6.92 -51.59 -31.17
C SER A 165 6.15 -50.34 -30.70
N PRO A 166 4.97 -50.03 -31.26
CA PRO A 166 4.16 -48.89 -30.82
C PRO A 166 3.71 -48.99 -29.35
N VAL A 167 3.84 -50.17 -28.74
CA VAL A 167 3.52 -50.44 -27.34
C VAL A 167 4.62 -49.94 -26.38
N SER A 168 5.85 -49.75 -26.86
CA SER A 168 7.02 -49.36 -26.07
C SER A 168 6.88 -47.98 -25.42
N SER A 169 6.19 -47.06 -26.09
CA SER A 169 5.84 -45.71 -25.61
C SER A 169 5.07 -45.69 -24.27
N LYS A 170 4.54 -46.84 -23.84
CA LYS A 170 3.72 -46.97 -22.62
C LYS A 170 4.31 -47.89 -21.56
N MET A 171 5.49 -48.48 -21.79
CA MET A 171 6.06 -49.52 -20.94
C MET A 171 7.42 -49.11 -20.36
N ALA A 172 7.71 -49.59 -19.16
CA ALA A 172 9.06 -49.51 -18.59
C ALA A 172 9.80 -50.80 -18.97
N LEU A 173 10.93 -50.65 -19.69
CA LEU A 173 11.72 -51.80 -20.12
C LEU A 173 12.77 -52.10 -19.05
N VAL A 174 12.74 -53.33 -18.54
CA VAL A 174 13.74 -53.85 -17.60
C VAL A 174 14.53 -54.93 -18.33
N CYS A 175 15.81 -54.65 -18.54
CA CYS A 175 16.73 -55.53 -19.26
C CYS A 175 17.52 -56.36 -18.25
N ASP A 176 17.54 -57.68 -18.44
CA ASP A 176 18.17 -58.62 -17.49
C ASP A 176 19.70 -58.75 -17.67
N PHE A 177 20.26 -58.11 -18.70
CA PHE A 177 21.69 -58.14 -19.04
C PHE A 177 22.41 -56.86 -18.60
N LEU A 178 23.75 -56.94 -18.46
CA LEU A 178 24.59 -55.83 -18.01
C LEU A 178 24.77 -54.80 -19.13
N LEU A 179 24.83 -53.52 -18.75
CA LEU A 179 25.06 -52.43 -19.71
C LEU A 179 26.42 -52.56 -20.43
N ASP A 180 27.41 -53.11 -19.72
CA ASP A 180 28.76 -53.34 -20.25
C ASP A 180 28.76 -54.31 -21.44
N ASP A 181 27.84 -55.27 -21.48
CA ASP A 181 27.73 -56.24 -22.59
C ASP A 181 27.37 -55.52 -23.90
N ILE A 182 26.51 -54.51 -23.85
CA ILE A 182 26.10 -53.72 -25.02
C ILE A 182 27.24 -52.81 -25.49
N TYR A 183 27.90 -52.14 -24.55
CA TYR A 183 29.00 -51.22 -24.87
C TYR A 183 30.20 -51.97 -25.47
N CYS A 184 30.48 -53.19 -24.99
CA CYS A 184 31.54 -54.03 -25.53
C CYS A 184 31.24 -54.53 -26.93
N GLU A 185 29.98 -54.83 -27.26
CA GLU A 185 29.60 -55.26 -28.61
C GLU A 185 29.66 -54.12 -29.63
N ASN A 186 29.04 -52.96 -29.34
CA ASN A 186 29.04 -51.83 -30.28
C ASN A 186 28.51 -50.51 -29.64
N ALA A 187 29.39 -49.55 -29.38
CA ALA A 187 29.00 -48.23 -28.85
C ALA A 187 28.03 -47.46 -29.77
N ASP A 188 28.16 -47.61 -31.09
CA ASP A 188 27.28 -46.95 -32.06
C ASP A 188 25.85 -47.51 -31.98
N LEU A 189 25.72 -48.80 -31.68
CA LEU A 189 24.43 -49.46 -31.52
C LEU A 189 23.65 -48.90 -30.32
N TRP A 190 24.34 -48.62 -29.21
CA TRP A 190 23.72 -47.99 -28.04
C TRP A 190 23.23 -46.58 -28.35
N SER A 191 24.04 -45.78 -29.04
CA SER A 191 23.65 -44.41 -29.42
C SER A 191 22.43 -44.41 -30.34
N SER A 192 22.38 -45.33 -31.31
CA SER A 192 21.24 -45.53 -32.21
C SER A 192 19.99 -45.98 -31.45
N LEU A 193 20.12 -46.93 -30.53
CA LEU A 193 19.02 -47.41 -29.71
C LEU A 193 18.48 -46.30 -28.79
N LYS A 194 19.35 -45.49 -28.20
CA LYS A 194 18.98 -44.33 -27.38
C LYS A 194 18.17 -43.32 -28.20
N HIS A 195 18.62 -43.00 -29.41
CA HIS A 195 17.88 -42.10 -30.30
C HIS A 195 16.50 -42.66 -30.65
N GLU A 196 16.46 -43.93 -31.05
CA GLU A 196 15.23 -44.64 -31.44
C GLU A 196 14.25 -44.76 -30.26
N ALA A 197 14.75 -44.94 -29.03
CA ALA A 197 13.94 -44.95 -27.82
C ALA A 197 13.33 -43.58 -27.49
N VAL A 198 14.08 -42.49 -27.68
CA VAL A 198 13.58 -41.12 -27.50
C VAL A 198 12.53 -40.77 -28.55
N GLU A 199 12.77 -41.12 -29.82
CA GLU A 199 11.80 -40.90 -30.91
C GLU A 199 10.49 -41.67 -30.70
N ASN A 200 10.57 -42.89 -30.16
CA ASN A 200 9.39 -43.71 -29.86
C ASN A 200 8.77 -43.42 -28.48
N GLY A 201 9.29 -42.45 -27.73
CA GLY A 201 8.72 -42.02 -26.45
C GLY A 201 8.89 -43.02 -25.30
N VAL A 202 9.97 -43.81 -25.30
CA VAL A 202 10.32 -44.72 -24.20
C VAL A 202 10.92 -43.91 -23.05
N TYR A 203 10.24 -43.93 -21.89
CA TYR A 203 10.55 -43.03 -20.77
C TYR A 203 11.72 -43.50 -19.88
N SER A 204 12.02 -44.81 -19.85
CA SER A 204 13.10 -45.35 -19.01
C SER A 204 13.51 -46.74 -19.46
N ILE A 205 14.82 -47.01 -19.51
CA ILE A 205 15.39 -48.33 -19.69
C ILE A 205 16.28 -48.62 -18.47
N SER A 206 15.97 -49.67 -17.72
CA SER A 206 16.77 -50.09 -16.56
C SER A 206 17.53 -51.37 -16.88
N PHE A 207 18.80 -51.44 -16.49
CA PHE A 207 19.66 -52.61 -16.65
C PHE A 207 19.94 -53.24 -15.29
N ASN A 208 20.07 -54.56 -15.25
CA ASN A 208 20.40 -55.28 -14.03
C ASN A 208 21.85 -54.95 -13.62
N GLY A 209 22.06 -54.40 -12.41
CA GLY A 209 23.40 -54.07 -11.89
C GLY A 209 23.88 -52.63 -12.06
N GLY A 210 23.08 -51.72 -12.62
CA GLY A 210 23.43 -50.29 -12.79
C GLY A 210 22.35 -49.32 -12.33
N VAL A 211 22.75 -48.08 -11.99
CA VAL A 211 21.82 -46.97 -11.71
C VAL A 211 21.02 -46.70 -12.99
N GLY A 212 19.68 -46.89 -12.93
CA GLY A 212 18.82 -46.79 -14.10
C GLY A 212 19.02 -45.48 -14.88
N VAL A 213 19.23 -45.61 -16.20
CA VAL A 213 19.38 -44.46 -17.08
C VAL A 213 17.98 -44.00 -17.49
N VAL A 214 17.55 -42.88 -16.93
CA VAL A 214 16.41 -42.14 -17.48
C VAL A 214 16.91 -41.48 -18.77
N LEU A 215 16.30 -41.83 -19.90
CA LEU A 215 16.69 -41.36 -21.23
C LEU A 215 16.43 -39.87 -21.43
#